data_AF-A0A9W7CRF1-F1
#
_entry.id   AF-A0A9W7CRF1-F1
#
_cell.length_a   1.000
_cell.length_b   1.000
_cell.length_c   1.000
_cell.angle_alpha   90.00
_cell.angle_beta   90.00
_cell.angle_gamma   90.00
#
_symmetry.space_group_name_H-M   'P 1'
#
loop_
_entity.id
_entity.type
_entity.pdbx_description
1 polymer ?
#
loop_
_entity_poly.entity_id
_entity_poly.type
_entity_poly.pdbx_seq_one_letter_code
_entity_poly.pdbx_strand_id
1 'polypeptide(L)'
;MYVNNELSNVKNAIVMHSDYSKSKGGYTGSATSQVTIKGVTVDGLKGTATNLYDIVVNPKVVSGWDFSGVTVGASVKGKTAGLPSSVSV
;
A
#
# COMPACT_ATOMS: atom_id res chain seq x y z
N MET A 1 -12.31 0.03 -1.41
CA MET A 1 -12.23 -0.40 0.01
C MET A 1 -11.84 -1.86 0.02
N TYR A 2 -11.02 -2.28 0.98
CA TYR A 2 -10.64 -3.67 1.23
C TYR A 2 -10.99 -3.96 2.68
N VAL A 3 -12.00 -4.80 2.93
CA VAL A 3 -12.60 -4.96 4.26
C VAL A 3 -12.71 -6.45 4.57
N ASN A 4 -12.22 -6.86 5.73
CA ASN A 4 -12.26 -8.24 6.23
C ASN A 4 -11.62 -9.27 5.27
N ASN A 5 -10.63 -8.84 4.49
CA ASN A 5 -9.86 -9.73 3.63
C ASN A 5 -8.96 -10.66 4.47
N GLU A 6 -8.82 -11.91 4.03
CA GLU A 6 -7.91 -12.89 4.63
C GLU A 6 -6.81 -13.25 3.63
N LEU A 7 -5.56 -13.13 4.07
CA LEU A 7 -4.37 -13.40 3.28
C LEU A 7 -3.79 -14.77 3.62
N SER A 8 -3.44 -15.56 2.60
CA SER A 8 -2.82 -16.87 2.78
C SER A 8 -1.48 -16.92 2.06
N ASN A 9 -0.38 -16.82 2.82
CA ASN A 9 1.00 -16.98 2.34
C ASN A 9 1.34 -16.09 1.13
N VAL A 10 0.96 -14.81 1.19
CA VAL A 10 1.22 -13.85 0.10
C VAL A 10 2.58 -13.18 0.26
N LYS A 11 3.13 -12.68 -0.85
CA LYS A 11 4.40 -11.93 -0.79
C LYS A 11 4.25 -10.59 -0.05
N ASN A 12 3.22 -9.80 -0.39
CA ASN A 12 2.97 -8.47 0.17
C ASN A 12 1.52 -8.40 0.65
N ALA A 13 1.26 -7.83 1.83
CA ALA A 13 -0.10 -7.68 2.34
C ALA A 13 -0.82 -6.47 1.73
N ILE A 14 -0.17 -5.30 1.74
CA ILE A 14 -0.70 -4.07 1.13
C ILE A 14 0.31 -3.52 0.13
N VAL A 15 -0.12 -3.38 -1.13
CA VAL A 15 0.70 -2.86 -2.23
C VAL A 15 0.03 -1.64 -2.83
N MET A 16 0.72 -0.49 -2.81
CA MET A 16 0.23 0.76 -3.43
C MET A 16 1.37 1.44 -4.18
N HIS A 17 1.23 1.56 -5.49
CA HIS A 17 2.26 2.11 -6.37
C HIS A 17 1.70 3.21 -7.26
N SER A 18 2.41 4.33 -7.35
CA SER A 18 2.12 5.41 -8.30
C SER A 18 3.34 5.73 -9.19
N ASP A 19 4.17 4.71 -9.44
CA ASP A 19 5.44 4.77 -10.17
C ASP A 19 5.47 3.82 -11.39
N TYR A 20 4.33 3.23 -11.77
CA TYR A 20 4.22 2.38 -12.95
C TYR A 20 4.41 3.19 -14.22
N SER A 21 5.26 2.70 -15.12
CA SER A 21 5.46 3.26 -16.45
C SER A 21 5.19 2.22 -17.52
N LYS A 22 4.17 2.47 -18.35
CA LYS A 22 3.87 1.63 -19.52
C LYS A 22 5.03 1.59 -20.51
N SER A 23 5.74 2.70 -20.70
CA SER A 23 6.88 2.77 -21.63
C SER A 23 8.11 2.01 -21.12
N LYS A 24 8.25 1.84 -19.80
CA LYS A 24 9.30 1.01 -19.18
C LYS A 24 8.83 -0.41 -18.88
N GLY A 25 7.55 -0.71 -19.06
CA GLY A 25 6.97 -2.02 -18.79
C GLY A 25 6.90 -2.40 -17.31
N GLY A 26 6.97 -1.44 -16.38
CA GLY A 26 7.04 -1.77 -14.95
C GLY A 26 7.14 -0.59 -14.01
N TYR A 27 7.29 -0.91 -12.72
CA TYR A 27 7.51 0.06 -11.64
C TYR A 27 8.92 0.63 -11.71
N THR A 28 9.01 1.96 -11.63
CA THR A 28 10.27 2.69 -11.82
C THR A 28 10.99 3.01 -10.51
N GLY A 29 10.34 2.81 -9.36
CA GLY A 29 10.80 3.27 -8.06
C GLY A 29 10.61 4.77 -7.82
N SER A 30 10.25 5.54 -8.86
CA SER A 30 10.05 6.99 -8.80
C SER A 30 8.57 7.32 -8.99
N ALA A 31 7.89 7.56 -7.87
CA ALA A 31 6.47 7.88 -7.86
C ALA A 31 6.22 9.34 -8.30
N THR A 32 6.11 9.56 -9.62
CA THR A 32 5.86 10.88 -10.23
C THR A 32 4.46 11.03 -10.81
N SER A 33 3.63 9.98 -10.75
CA SER A 33 2.26 10.03 -11.25
C SER A 33 1.48 11.19 -10.65
N GLN A 34 0.67 11.85 -11.49
CA GLN A 34 -0.25 12.92 -11.10
C GLN A 34 -1.67 12.39 -10.82
N VAL A 35 -1.88 11.07 -10.94
CA VAL A 35 -3.17 10.45 -10.64
C VAL A 35 -3.50 10.63 -9.16
N THR A 36 -4.66 11.21 -8.89
CA THR A 36 -5.14 11.45 -7.54
C THR A 36 -5.75 10.17 -6.95
N ILE A 37 -5.29 9.76 -5.77
CA ILE A 37 -5.76 8.55 -5.06
C ILE A 37 -6.20 8.94 -3.64
N LYS A 38 -7.50 9.06 -3.44
CA LYS A 38 -8.08 9.54 -2.17
C LYS A 38 -9.01 8.50 -1.55
N GLY A 39 -9.18 8.55 -0.23
CA GLY A 39 -10.23 7.79 0.44
C GLY A 39 -10.04 6.27 0.43
N VAL A 40 -8.79 5.79 0.46
CA VAL A 40 -8.51 4.34 0.48
C VAL A 40 -8.71 3.82 1.90
N THR A 41 -9.65 2.91 2.07
CA THR A 41 -9.87 2.18 3.34
C THR A 41 -9.37 0.74 3.23
N VAL A 42 -8.55 0.34 4.19
CA VAL A 42 -8.18 -1.05 4.48
C VAL A 42 -8.59 -1.33 5.93
N ASP A 43 -9.53 -2.24 6.13
CA ASP A 43 -10.07 -2.57 7.46
C ASP A 43 -10.14 -4.09 7.68
N GLY A 44 -9.85 -4.54 8.90
CA GLY A 44 -9.96 -5.95 9.31
C GLY A 44 -9.06 -6.93 8.51
N LEU A 45 -7.97 -6.45 7.92
CA LEU A 45 -7.07 -7.29 7.12
C LEU A 45 -6.26 -8.23 8.01
N LYS A 46 -6.38 -9.55 7.78
CA LYS A 46 -5.71 -10.59 8.59
C LYS A 46 -5.02 -11.65 7.73
N GLY A 47 -4.27 -12.54 8.37
CA GLY A 47 -3.62 -13.69 7.72
C GLY A 47 -2.09 -13.58 7.72
N THR A 48 -1.42 -14.13 6.70
CA THR A 48 0.05 -14.17 6.63
C THR A 48 0.61 -13.58 5.34
N ALA A 49 1.72 -12.85 5.47
CA ALA A 49 2.47 -12.31 4.34
C ALA A 49 3.98 -12.32 4.62
N THR A 50 4.81 -12.21 3.57
CA THR A 50 6.25 -11.93 3.78
C THR A 50 6.46 -10.46 4.19
N ASN A 51 5.96 -9.52 3.38
CA ASN A 51 6.03 -8.08 3.64
C ASN A 51 4.65 -7.54 4.03
N LEU A 52 4.60 -6.70 5.07
CA LEU A 52 3.37 -6.00 5.46
C LEU A 52 3.03 -4.92 4.43
N TYR A 53 4.02 -4.12 3.99
CA TYR A 53 3.82 -3.02 3.06
C TYR A 53 4.79 -3.07 1.86
N ASP A 54 4.27 -2.71 0.70
CA ASP A 54 5.05 -2.33 -0.48
C ASP A 54 4.40 -1.07 -1.08
N ILE A 55 4.74 0.08 -0.50
CA ILE A 55 4.11 1.36 -0.80
C ILE A 55 5.14 2.33 -1.36
N VAL A 56 4.91 2.76 -2.60
CA VAL A 56 5.72 3.75 -3.32
C VAL A 56 4.78 4.69 -4.07
N VAL A 57 4.39 5.78 -3.40
CA VAL A 57 3.40 6.72 -3.95
C VAL A 57 3.88 8.17 -3.91
N ASN A 58 3.27 9.02 -4.74
CA ASN A 58 3.54 10.44 -4.77
C ASN A 58 2.73 11.13 -3.65
N PRO A 59 3.37 11.69 -2.61
CA PRO A 59 2.66 12.27 -1.47
C PRO A 59 1.78 13.47 -1.84
N LYS A 60 2.01 14.10 -3.01
CA LYS A 60 1.22 15.26 -3.47
C LYS A 60 -0.18 14.89 -3.96
N VAL A 61 -0.44 13.62 -4.25
CA VAL A 61 -1.67 13.17 -4.91
C VAL A 61 -2.42 12.11 -4.12
N VAL A 62 -1.95 11.77 -2.92
CA VAL A 62 -2.61 10.82 -2.02
C VAL A 62 -3.13 11.53 -0.77
N SER A 63 -4.35 11.23 -0.34
CA SER A 63 -4.90 11.77 0.92
C SER A 63 -6.08 10.97 1.45
N GLY A 64 -6.33 11.11 2.76
CA GLY A 64 -7.50 10.52 3.42
C GLY A 64 -7.54 9.01 3.35
N TRP A 65 -6.40 8.34 3.48
CA TRP A 65 -6.36 6.89 3.62
C TRP A 65 -6.57 6.52 5.09
N ASP A 66 -7.21 5.38 5.31
CA ASP A 66 -7.54 4.85 6.62
C ASP A 66 -7.22 3.36 6.66
N PHE A 67 -6.18 3.01 7.42
CA PHE A 67 -5.78 1.63 7.67
C PHE A 67 -6.08 1.29 9.12
N SER A 68 -7.04 0.40 9.33
CA SER A 68 -7.51 -0.05 10.64
C SER A 68 -7.64 -1.57 10.66
N GLY A 69 -7.59 -2.18 11.85
CA GLY A 69 -7.74 -3.63 12.00
C GLY A 69 -6.73 -4.49 11.22
N VAL A 70 -5.55 -3.96 10.88
CA VAL A 70 -4.52 -4.72 10.14
C VAL A 70 -3.76 -5.63 11.11
N THR A 71 -4.14 -6.91 11.16
CA THR A 71 -3.54 -7.95 12.01
C THR A 71 -2.91 -9.05 11.16
N VAL A 72 -2.04 -8.66 10.22
CA VAL A 72 -1.32 -9.60 9.36
C VAL A 72 -0.02 -10.04 10.03
N GLY A 73 0.18 -11.34 10.17
CA GLY A 73 1.47 -11.92 10.53
C GLY A 73 2.46 -11.77 9.38
N ALA A 74 3.26 -10.70 9.43
CA ALA A 74 4.27 -10.40 8.43
C ALA A 74 5.69 -10.58 8.99
N SER A 75 6.58 -11.17 8.20
CA SER A 75 8.00 -11.33 8.58
C SER A 75 8.79 -10.03 8.47
N VAL A 76 8.35 -9.10 7.62
CA VAL A 76 9.03 -7.84 7.33
C VAL A 76 8.01 -6.71 7.24
N LYS A 77 8.29 -5.53 7.81
CA LYS A 77 7.43 -4.34 7.64
C LYS A 77 7.34 -3.89 6.18
N GLY A 78 8.46 -3.92 5.45
CA GLY A 78 8.52 -3.57 4.04
C GLY A 78 8.62 -2.07 3.77
N LYS A 79 8.35 -1.64 2.53
CA LYS A 79 8.60 -0.28 2.05
C LYS A 79 7.38 0.61 2.25
N THR A 80 7.60 1.82 2.77
CA THR A 80 6.57 2.81 3.05
C THR A 80 7.08 4.19 2.61
N ALA A 81 6.84 4.55 1.35
CA ALA A 81 7.31 5.82 0.77
C ALA A 81 6.14 6.65 0.24
N GLY A 82 6.01 7.88 0.75
CA GLY A 82 5.07 8.89 0.28
C GLY A 82 3.62 8.71 0.75
N LEU A 83 3.37 7.88 1.77
CA LEU A 83 2.02 7.67 2.31
C LEU A 83 1.42 8.99 2.82
N PRO A 84 0.09 9.15 2.79
CA PRO A 84 -0.54 10.31 3.39
C PRO A 84 -0.38 10.28 4.91
N SER A 85 -0.32 11.47 5.53
CA SER A 85 -0.13 11.62 6.98
C SER A 85 -1.27 11.06 7.83
N SER A 86 -2.41 10.69 7.23
CA SER A 86 -3.53 10.04 7.90
C SER A 86 -3.27 8.58 8.25
N VAL A 87 -2.22 7.96 7.68
CA VAL A 87 -1.87 6.56 7.95
C VAL A 87 -0.61 6.51 8.82
N SER A 88 -0.73 5.87 9.98
CA SER A 88 0.40 5.55 10.84
C SER A 88 0.82 4.10 10.61
N VAL A 89 1.99 3.87 10.01
CA VAL A 89 2.54 2.53 9.69
C VAL A 89 3.85 2.25 10.39
#